data_AF-A0AAD9AFP1-F1
#
_entry.id   AF-A0AAD9AFP1-F1
#
_cell.length_a   1.000
_cell.length_b   1.000
_cell.length_c   1.000
_cell.angle_alpha   90.00
_cell.angle_beta   90.00
_cell.angle_gamma   90.00
#
_symmetry.space_group_name_H-M   'P 1'
#
loop_
_entity.id
_entity.type
_entity.pdbx_description
1 polymer ?
#
loop_
_entity_poly.entity_id
_entity_poly.type
_entity_poly.pdbx_seq_one_letter_code
_entity_poly.pdbx_strand_id
1 'polypeptide(L)'
;MPNVSGFPTEAKDDAIKVLGLHLDYQLKWNVHITHTLAKVRQKMYQMRRVCGSTWGPDVLKLRHQYITSVRPIFAYTCALWYVVRRTKGTRCKWSLCQALVNKLETEQTQCLKQFFGAYQRVSGDILCKEFFVEKLCVFLGGSHPLNVAYREAKALVWMVADDELQLRIRADPKLAENSALRRLRRKQLIGDVVKKMSHFKSQDLWQKFVIRYLSQAAAFNENCPAIQGIWGQHNLKIWVDMPKAQSTILLHIRTGFNGLNATLHLDL
;
A
#
# COMPACT_ATOMS: atom_id res chain seq x y z
N MET A 1 30.56 10.61 -0.55
CA MET A 1 29.52 10.69 -1.61
C MET A 1 30.15 10.36 -2.95
N PRO A 2 29.38 9.99 -4.00
CA PRO A 2 29.90 10.14 -5.36
C PRO A 2 30.34 11.60 -5.53
N ASN A 3 31.54 11.81 -6.06
CA ASN A 3 32.09 13.16 -6.26
C ASN A 3 31.35 13.83 -7.42
N VAL A 4 30.16 14.35 -7.13
CA VAL A 4 29.32 15.07 -8.09
C VAL A 4 29.56 16.56 -7.83
N SER A 5 30.02 17.26 -8.85
CA SER A 5 30.27 18.71 -8.81
C SER A 5 29.04 19.46 -8.27
N GLY A 6 29.23 20.29 -7.25
CA GLY A 6 28.18 21.11 -6.63
C GLY A 6 27.45 20.48 -5.44
N PHE A 7 27.76 19.23 -5.06
CA PHE A 7 27.27 18.66 -3.81
C PHE A 7 28.22 18.97 -2.64
N PRO A 8 27.69 19.25 -1.43
CA PRO A 8 28.53 19.42 -0.24
C PRO A 8 29.38 18.16 -0.02
N THR A 9 30.69 18.34 0.10
CA THR A 9 31.63 17.25 0.43
C THR A 9 31.34 16.71 1.83
N GLU A 10 30.87 17.58 2.72
CA GLU A 10 30.38 17.29 4.07
C GLU A 10 29.11 18.11 4.31
N ALA A 11 28.01 17.43 4.64
CA ALA A 11 26.80 18.03 5.19
C ALA A 11 26.95 18.16 6.71
N LYS A 12 26.65 19.36 7.22
CA LYS A 12 26.59 19.69 8.65
C LYS A 12 25.50 18.91 9.40
N ASP A 13 24.49 18.41 8.67
CA ASP A 13 23.40 17.57 9.16
C ASP A 13 23.55 16.14 8.59
N ASP A 14 23.12 15.12 9.33
CA ASP A 14 23.20 13.68 8.94
C ASP A 14 22.59 13.33 7.56
N ALA A 15 21.87 14.25 6.92
CA ALA A 15 21.30 14.07 5.58
C ALA A 15 21.18 15.38 4.78
N ILE A 16 21.33 15.29 3.45
CA ILE A 16 21.14 16.39 2.51
C ILE A 16 19.71 16.36 1.96
N LYS A 17 19.04 17.51 1.89
CA LYS A 17 17.70 17.63 1.29
C LYS A 17 17.79 17.93 -0.20
N VAL A 18 17.29 17.03 -1.04
CA VAL A 18 17.22 17.18 -2.50
C VAL A 18 15.78 16.98 -2.96
N LEU A 19 15.16 18.02 -3.54
CA LEU A 19 13.76 17.97 -4.01
C LEU A 19 12.78 17.41 -2.95
N GLY A 20 13.07 17.61 -1.65
CA GLY A 20 12.24 17.08 -0.55
C GLY A 20 12.54 15.64 -0.12
N LEU A 21 13.46 14.94 -0.78
CA LEU A 21 14.09 13.70 -0.32
C LEU A 21 15.24 14.04 0.64
N HIS A 22 15.38 13.29 1.73
CA HIS A 22 16.52 13.44 2.64
C HIS A 22 17.50 12.28 2.41
N LEU A 23 18.68 12.60 1.87
CA LEU A 23 19.71 11.65 1.48
C LEU A 23 20.77 11.56 2.58
N ASP A 24 20.77 10.43 3.29
CA ASP A 24 21.82 10.03 4.24
C ASP A 24 23.01 9.42 3.47
N TYR A 25 24.25 9.72 3.87
CA TYR A 25 25.48 9.20 3.27
C TYR A 25 25.54 7.67 3.20
N GLN A 26 24.97 7.01 4.20
CA GLN A 26 24.94 5.55 4.29
C GLN A 26 23.71 4.95 3.60
N LEU A 27 22.83 5.79 3.04
CA LEU A 27 21.54 5.43 2.44
C LEU A 27 20.71 4.53 3.37
N LYS A 28 20.74 4.83 4.68
CA LYS A 28 19.92 4.14 5.68
C LYS A 28 18.46 4.59 5.64
N TRP A 29 18.19 5.78 5.09
CA TRP A 29 16.86 6.38 4.92
C TRP A 29 16.11 6.71 6.21
N ASN A 30 16.72 6.59 7.40
CA ASN A 30 16.05 6.88 8.68
C ASN A 30 15.50 8.31 8.73
N VAL A 31 16.35 9.30 8.43
CA VAL A 31 15.98 10.72 8.43
C VAL A 31 14.84 10.99 7.46
N HIS A 32 14.91 10.42 6.24
CA HIS A 32 13.85 10.55 5.25
C HIS A 32 12.52 10.00 5.74
N ILE A 33 12.50 8.77 6.26
CA ILE A 33 11.28 8.14 6.76
C ILE A 33 10.70 8.97 7.90
N THR A 34 11.50 9.46 8.84
CA THR A 34 11.03 10.32 9.94
C THR A 34 10.32 11.57 9.41
N HIS A 35 10.91 12.28 8.44
CA HIS A 35 10.27 13.44 7.82
C HIS A 35 9.00 13.08 7.02
N THR A 36 9.01 11.97 6.28
CA THR A 36 7.83 11.50 5.54
C THR A 36 6.69 11.17 6.50
N LEU A 37 6.97 10.48 7.61
CA LEU A 37 5.98 10.19 8.64
C LEU A 37 5.47 11.44 9.34
N ALA A 38 6.33 12.43 9.61
CA ALA A 38 5.91 13.72 10.14
C ALA A 38 4.91 14.42 9.23
N LYS A 39 5.15 14.43 7.91
CA LYS A 39 4.20 14.98 6.91
C LYS A 39 2.88 14.21 6.89
N VAL A 40 2.92 12.88 6.96
CA VAL A 40 1.72 12.04 7.05
C VAL A 40 0.93 12.38 8.30
N ARG A 41 1.58 12.44 9.47
CA ARG A 41 0.93 12.77 10.74
C ARG A 41 0.34 14.17 10.74
N GLN A 42 1.02 15.15 10.15
CA GLN A 42 0.47 16.50 9.96
C GLN A 42 -0.79 16.46 9.09
N LYS A 43 -0.78 15.69 7.99
CA LYS A 43 -1.97 15.49 7.16
C LYS A 43 -3.10 14.83 7.96
N MET A 44 -2.80 13.79 8.73
CA MET A 44 -3.76 13.10 9.58
C MET A 44 -4.35 14.03 10.64
N TYR A 45 -3.56 14.94 11.22
CA TYR A 45 -4.05 15.95 12.16
C TYR A 45 -5.09 16.85 11.52
N GLN A 46 -4.85 17.32 10.29
CA GLN A 46 -5.85 18.10 9.53
C GLN A 46 -7.11 17.28 9.25
N MET A 47 -6.99 15.99 8.95
CA MET A 47 -8.13 15.12 8.66
C MET A 47 -9.04 14.88 9.88
N ARG A 48 -8.58 15.10 11.11
CA ARG A 48 -9.44 15.04 12.31
C ARG A 48 -10.59 16.05 12.28
N ARG A 49 -10.46 17.11 11.48
CA ARG A 49 -11.52 18.12 11.28
C ARG A 49 -12.54 17.72 10.22
N VAL A 50 -12.24 16.71 9.40
CA VAL A 50 -13.06 16.27 8.27
C VAL A 50 -13.83 14.99 8.59
N CYS A 51 -13.23 14.11 9.39
CA CYS A 51 -13.86 12.87 9.80
C CYS A 51 -13.47 12.50 11.23
N GLY A 52 -14.42 11.89 11.94
CA GLY A 52 -14.22 11.25 13.23
C GLY A 52 -14.57 9.77 13.18
N SER A 53 -14.77 9.19 14.35
CA SER A 53 -15.12 7.77 14.48
C SER A 53 -16.49 7.49 13.86
N THR A 54 -17.51 8.28 14.20
CA THR A 54 -18.91 8.05 13.77
C THR A 54 -19.46 9.10 12.82
N TRP A 55 -18.74 10.19 12.58
CA TRP A 55 -19.16 11.30 11.71
C TRP A 55 -18.15 11.55 10.58
N GLY A 56 -18.63 12.18 9.50
CA GLY A 56 -17.84 12.49 8.32
C GLY A 56 -18.40 11.84 7.05
N PRO A 57 -17.63 11.85 5.94
CA PRO A 57 -18.03 11.26 4.67
C PRO A 57 -18.24 9.74 4.74
N ASP A 58 -18.91 9.20 3.73
CA ASP A 58 -19.03 7.75 3.53
C ASP A 58 -17.66 7.07 3.35
N VAL A 59 -17.64 5.75 3.55
CA VAL A 59 -16.41 4.94 3.50
C VAL A 59 -15.70 5.04 2.15
N LEU A 60 -16.45 5.14 1.04
CA LEU A 60 -15.87 5.22 -0.30
C LEU A 60 -15.12 6.53 -0.51
N LYS A 61 -15.69 7.66 -0.08
CA LYS A 61 -15.07 8.97 -0.08
C LYS A 61 -13.86 9.02 0.83
N LEU A 62 -13.95 8.43 2.03
CA LEU A 62 -12.82 8.35 2.96
C LEU A 62 -11.66 7.53 2.39
N ARG A 63 -11.96 6.37 1.80
CA ARG A 63 -10.98 5.55 1.09
C ARG A 63 -10.34 6.34 -0.05
N HIS A 64 -11.16 7.03 -0.85
CA HIS A 64 -10.67 7.86 -1.94
C HIS A 64 -9.72 8.95 -1.42
N GLN A 65 -10.09 9.63 -0.33
CA GLN A 65 -9.28 10.66 0.31
C GLN A 65 -7.96 10.13 0.87
N TYR A 66 -7.93 8.92 1.46
CA TYR A 66 -6.68 8.27 1.83
C TYR A 66 -5.76 8.06 0.61
N ILE A 67 -6.33 7.54 -0.48
CA ILE A 67 -5.59 7.24 -1.73
C ILE A 67 -5.07 8.51 -2.40
N THR A 68 -5.83 9.60 -2.39
CA THR A 68 -5.47 10.83 -3.11
C THR A 68 -4.66 11.81 -2.27
N SER A 69 -4.70 11.73 -0.94
CA SER A 69 -4.08 12.75 -0.08
C SER A 69 -3.01 12.24 0.89
N VAL A 70 -3.08 10.98 1.33
CA VAL A 70 -2.10 10.40 2.27
C VAL A 70 -1.13 9.48 1.56
N ARG A 71 -1.65 8.55 0.75
CA ARG A 71 -0.83 7.60 -0.02
C ARG A 71 0.25 8.28 -0.89
N PRO A 72 0.00 9.44 -1.55
CA PRO A 72 1.03 10.10 -2.34
C PRO A 72 2.20 10.64 -1.51
N ILE A 73 1.97 10.99 -0.23
CA ILE A 73 3.05 11.42 0.67
C ILE A 73 4.05 10.28 0.87
N PHE A 74 3.55 9.05 1.02
CA PHE A 74 4.41 7.86 1.07
C PHE A 74 5.03 7.51 -0.28
N ALA A 75 4.29 7.66 -1.39
CA ALA A 75 4.80 7.29 -2.71
C ALA A 75 5.80 8.29 -3.28
N TYR A 76 5.87 9.51 -2.74
CA TYR A 76 6.78 10.52 -3.24
C TYR A 76 8.21 10.01 -3.23
N THR A 77 8.86 10.04 -4.40
CA THR A 77 10.24 9.56 -4.61
C THR A 77 10.51 8.10 -4.19
N CYS A 78 9.48 7.28 -4.00
CA CYS A 78 9.63 5.88 -3.55
C CYS A 78 10.52 5.04 -4.49
N ALA A 79 10.57 5.42 -5.76
CA ALA A 79 11.49 4.89 -6.78
C ALA A 79 12.98 4.98 -6.43
N LEU A 80 13.36 5.83 -5.47
CA LEU A 80 14.75 6.06 -5.09
C LEU A 80 15.12 5.35 -3.78
N TRP A 81 14.20 5.35 -2.80
CA TRP A 81 14.50 4.91 -1.45
C TRP A 81 13.80 3.59 -1.05
N TYR A 82 12.74 3.18 -1.76
CA TYR A 82 12.00 1.95 -1.47
C TYR A 82 12.50 0.77 -2.32
N VAL A 83 13.76 0.39 -2.11
CA VAL A 83 14.37 -0.75 -2.81
C VAL A 83 14.15 -2.03 -2.00
N VAL A 84 13.27 -2.89 -2.51
CA VAL A 84 12.93 -4.19 -1.89
C VAL A 84 13.60 -5.33 -2.64
N ARG A 85 14.36 -6.13 -1.89
CA ARG A 85 15.03 -7.34 -2.35
C ARG A 85 14.01 -8.40 -2.80
N ARG A 86 14.19 -8.98 -3.99
CA ARG A 86 13.33 -10.09 -4.49
C ARG A 86 14.00 -11.46 -4.54
N THR A 87 15.33 -11.55 -4.47
CA THR A 87 16.07 -12.81 -4.62
C THR A 87 16.81 -13.25 -3.35
N LYS A 88 16.89 -14.58 -3.14
CA LYS A 88 17.69 -15.23 -2.09
C LYS A 88 19.20 -15.13 -2.45
N GLY A 89 19.84 -13.98 -2.22
CA GLY A 89 21.27 -13.74 -2.49
C GLY A 89 21.97 -12.77 -1.50
N THR A 90 23.07 -12.15 -1.87
CA THR A 90 23.80 -11.19 -1.00
C THR A 90 22.92 -9.98 -0.65
N ARG A 91 23.01 -9.46 0.58
CA ARG A 91 22.26 -8.27 1.02
C ARG A 91 22.66 -7.07 0.17
N CYS A 92 21.74 -6.51 -0.61
CA CYS A 92 21.96 -5.20 -1.21
C CYS A 92 22.16 -4.20 -0.05
N LYS A 93 23.36 -3.62 0.05
CA LYS A 93 23.74 -2.70 1.12
C LYS A 93 22.73 -1.56 1.33
N TRP A 94 22.03 -1.19 0.26
CA TRP A 94 21.11 -0.06 0.16
C TRP A 94 19.62 -0.44 0.25
N SER A 95 19.29 -1.72 0.51
CA SER A 95 17.91 -2.15 0.67
C SER A 95 17.32 -1.57 1.96
N LEU A 96 16.05 -1.13 1.92
CA LEU A 96 15.38 -0.61 3.10
C LEU A 96 15.28 -1.68 4.19
N CYS A 97 15.66 -1.33 5.42
CA CYS A 97 15.57 -2.24 6.56
C CYS A 97 14.10 -2.62 6.84
N GLN A 98 13.85 -3.88 7.21
CA GLN A 98 12.51 -4.36 7.53
C GLN A 98 11.86 -3.54 8.68
N ALA A 99 12.65 -3.06 9.63
CA ALA A 99 12.16 -2.19 10.70
C ALA A 99 11.55 -0.88 10.15
N LEU A 100 12.12 -0.30 9.10
CA LEU A 100 11.58 0.90 8.45
C LEU A 100 10.31 0.59 7.65
N VAL A 101 10.28 -0.56 6.98
CA VAL A 101 9.04 -1.06 6.33
C VAL A 101 7.92 -1.22 7.36
N ASN A 102 8.22 -1.83 8.51
CA ASN A 102 7.25 -2.01 9.58
C ASN A 102 6.76 -0.67 10.12
N LYS A 103 7.63 0.34 10.31
CA LYS A 103 7.23 1.70 10.70
C LYS A 103 6.23 2.30 9.70
N LEU A 104 6.49 2.16 8.40
CA LEU A 104 5.58 2.63 7.35
C LEU A 104 4.22 1.93 7.40
N GLU A 105 4.20 0.61 7.61
CA GLU A 105 2.96 -0.18 7.73
C GLU A 105 2.17 0.14 9.00
N THR A 106 2.85 0.38 10.12
CA THR A 106 2.24 0.84 11.37
C THR A 106 1.56 2.19 11.15
N GLU A 107 2.22 3.12 10.47
CA GLU A 107 1.66 4.46 10.19
C GLU A 107 0.49 4.39 9.22
N GLN A 108 0.56 3.55 8.17
CA GLN A 108 -0.61 3.25 7.35
C GLN A 108 -1.76 2.73 8.21
N THR A 109 -1.50 1.77 9.09
CA THR A 109 -2.54 1.18 9.96
C THR A 109 -3.21 2.26 10.82
N GLN A 110 -2.42 3.17 11.40
CA GLN A 110 -2.96 4.28 12.18
C GLN A 110 -3.78 5.25 11.33
N CYS A 111 -3.34 5.53 10.10
CA CYS A 111 -4.12 6.33 9.17
C CYS A 111 -5.48 5.67 8.89
N LEU A 112 -5.49 4.39 8.52
CA LEU A 112 -6.72 3.66 8.21
C LEU A 112 -7.66 3.59 9.42
N LYS A 113 -7.13 3.35 10.63
CA LYS A 113 -7.92 3.38 11.87
C LYS A 113 -8.62 4.71 12.06
N GLN A 114 -7.90 5.82 11.89
CA GLN A 114 -8.48 7.15 12.05
C GLN A 114 -9.51 7.47 10.96
N PHE A 115 -9.21 7.19 9.68
CA PHE A 115 -10.16 7.43 8.57
C PHE A 115 -11.44 6.63 8.77
N PHE A 116 -11.33 5.35 9.09
CA PHE A 116 -12.48 4.45 9.14
C PHE A 116 -13.15 4.37 10.52
N GLY A 117 -12.58 5.02 11.54
CA GLY A 117 -13.15 5.04 12.89
C GLY A 117 -12.97 3.72 13.64
N ALA A 118 -11.96 2.94 13.28
CA ALA A 118 -11.72 1.60 13.83
C ALA A 118 -11.00 1.66 15.18
N TYR A 119 -11.29 0.70 16.06
CA TYR A 119 -10.56 0.55 17.32
C TYR A 119 -9.06 0.29 17.14
N GLN A 120 -8.29 0.70 18.14
CA GLN A 120 -6.83 0.56 18.15
C GLN A 120 -6.35 -0.89 18.12
N ARG A 121 -7.16 -1.86 18.56
CA ARG A 121 -6.83 -3.28 18.50
C ARG A 121 -7.03 -3.92 17.13
N VAL A 122 -7.81 -3.29 16.24
CA VAL A 122 -8.08 -3.83 14.90
C VAL A 122 -6.78 -3.94 14.11
N SER A 123 -6.55 -5.09 13.46
CA SER A 123 -5.37 -5.30 12.61
C SER A 123 -5.43 -4.45 11.34
N GLY A 124 -4.29 -3.90 10.94
CA GLY A 124 -4.16 -3.18 9.66
C GLY A 124 -4.45 -4.07 8.45
N ASP A 125 -4.14 -5.36 8.51
CA ASP A 125 -4.46 -6.34 7.48
C ASP A 125 -5.96 -6.45 7.22
N ILE A 126 -6.76 -6.49 8.30
CA ILE A 126 -8.22 -6.55 8.22
C ILE A 126 -8.76 -5.27 7.57
N LEU A 127 -8.28 -4.10 8.00
CA LEU A 127 -8.70 -2.81 7.40
C LEU A 127 -8.31 -2.73 5.91
N CYS A 128 -7.12 -3.19 5.55
CA CYS A 128 -6.68 -3.27 4.16
C CYS A 128 -7.63 -4.14 3.33
N LYS A 129 -8.07 -5.29 3.86
CA LYS A 129 -9.00 -6.20 3.18
C LYS A 129 -10.40 -5.61 3.08
N GLU A 130 -10.99 -5.17 4.20
CA GLU A 130 -12.35 -4.63 4.27
C GLU A 130 -12.53 -3.44 3.33
N PHE A 131 -11.55 -2.54 3.26
CA PHE A 131 -11.63 -1.34 2.44
C PHE A 131 -10.93 -1.48 1.10
N PHE A 132 -10.47 -2.67 0.73
CA PHE A 132 -9.74 -2.92 -0.53
C PHE A 132 -8.61 -1.88 -0.75
N VAL A 133 -7.76 -1.73 0.25
CA VAL A 133 -6.61 -0.82 0.30
C VAL A 133 -5.35 -1.65 0.42
N GLU A 134 -4.53 -1.69 -0.62
CA GLU A 134 -3.26 -2.42 -0.60
C GLU A 134 -2.37 -1.97 0.56
N LYS A 135 -1.63 -2.93 1.14
CA LYS A 135 -0.55 -2.62 2.06
C LYS A 135 0.46 -1.70 1.38
N LEU A 136 1.02 -0.80 2.15
CA LEU A 136 1.93 0.21 1.65
C LEU A 136 3.17 -0.43 1.01
N CYS A 137 3.65 -1.55 1.56
CA CYS A 137 4.77 -2.29 0.98
C CYS A 137 4.47 -2.87 -0.41
N VAL A 138 3.21 -3.28 -0.66
CA VAL A 138 2.75 -3.78 -1.96
C VAL A 138 2.68 -2.62 -2.93
N PHE A 139 2.02 -1.54 -2.52
CA PHE A 139 1.85 -0.35 -3.34
C PHE A 139 3.19 0.31 -3.72
N LEU A 140 4.09 0.55 -2.75
CA LEU A 140 5.41 1.14 -3.01
C LEU A 140 6.28 0.21 -3.85
N GLY A 141 6.20 -1.10 -3.60
CA GLY A 141 6.93 -2.10 -4.39
C GLY A 141 6.45 -2.21 -5.85
N GLY A 142 5.17 -1.91 -6.11
CA GLY A 142 4.58 -1.83 -7.46
C GLY A 142 4.79 -0.47 -8.13
N SER A 143 4.95 0.60 -7.35
CA SER A 143 5.10 1.97 -7.85
C SER A 143 6.52 2.31 -8.33
N HIS A 144 7.50 1.42 -8.11
CA HIS A 144 8.89 1.65 -8.45
C HIS A 144 9.15 1.43 -9.97
N PRO A 145 9.41 2.48 -10.77
CA PRO A 145 9.67 2.36 -12.20
C PRO A 145 11.05 1.77 -12.50
N LEU A 146 12.03 1.94 -11.61
CA LEU A 146 13.44 1.56 -11.81
C LEU A 146 13.91 0.38 -10.94
N ASN A 147 13.04 -0.58 -10.62
CA ASN A 147 13.47 -1.69 -9.77
C ASN A 147 14.71 -2.33 -10.44
N VAL A 148 15.60 -3.03 -9.73
CA VAL A 148 16.58 -3.89 -10.43
C VAL A 148 15.84 -4.98 -11.24
N ALA A 149 14.58 -5.24 -10.88
CA ALA A 149 13.57 -5.89 -11.71
C ALA A 149 13.13 -5.09 -12.98
N TYR A 150 13.44 -3.82 -13.17
CA TYR A 150 13.29 -3.11 -14.45
C TYR A 150 14.27 -3.62 -15.52
N ARG A 151 15.25 -4.49 -15.18
CA ARG A 151 15.99 -5.27 -16.18
C ARG A 151 15.47 -6.72 -16.27
N GLU A 152 15.16 -7.37 -15.15
CA GLU A 152 14.66 -8.77 -15.12
C GLU A 152 13.14 -8.91 -15.32
N ALA A 153 12.32 -8.12 -14.63
CA ALA A 153 10.91 -7.92 -14.99
C ALA A 153 10.78 -7.14 -16.31
N LYS A 154 11.81 -6.44 -16.81
CA LYS A 154 11.82 -6.03 -18.23
C LYS A 154 11.91 -7.21 -19.18
N ALA A 155 12.48 -8.35 -18.81
CA ALA A 155 12.35 -9.55 -19.63
C ALA A 155 10.97 -10.19 -19.44
N LEU A 156 10.54 -10.50 -18.22
CA LEU A 156 9.28 -11.24 -17.99
C LEU A 156 7.99 -10.42 -18.22
N VAL A 157 7.90 -9.20 -17.68
CA VAL A 157 6.72 -8.34 -17.88
C VAL A 157 6.68 -7.82 -19.31
N TRP A 158 7.84 -7.60 -19.96
CA TRP A 158 7.80 -7.25 -21.38
C TRP A 158 7.51 -8.45 -22.25
N MET A 159 7.99 -9.66 -21.98
CA MET A 159 7.59 -10.82 -22.76
C MET A 159 6.08 -11.01 -22.67
N VAL A 160 5.47 -10.93 -21.48
CA VAL A 160 4.01 -11.05 -21.33
C VAL A 160 3.26 -9.88 -21.98
N ALA A 161 3.71 -8.64 -21.77
CA ALA A 161 3.05 -7.47 -22.35
C ALA A 161 3.28 -7.33 -23.85
N ASP A 162 4.42 -7.78 -24.37
CA ASP A 162 4.73 -7.81 -25.80
C ASP A 162 3.96 -8.95 -26.45
N ASP A 163 3.90 -10.15 -25.87
CA ASP A 163 3.09 -11.26 -26.37
C ASP A 163 1.60 -10.89 -26.44
N GLU A 164 1.04 -10.29 -25.38
CA GLU A 164 -0.34 -9.77 -25.40
C GLU A 164 -0.52 -8.64 -26.43
N LEU A 165 0.50 -7.79 -26.63
CA LEU A 165 0.47 -6.76 -27.67
C LEU A 165 0.53 -7.38 -29.08
N GLN A 166 1.33 -8.42 -29.29
CA GLN A 166 1.45 -9.15 -30.55
C GLN A 166 0.15 -9.87 -30.89
N LEU A 167 -0.51 -10.50 -29.91
CA LEU A 167 -1.82 -11.11 -30.09
C LEU A 167 -2.87 -10.08 -30.51
N ARG A 168 -2.86 -8.88 -29.90
CA ARG A 168 -3.77 -7.79 -30.28
C ARG A 168 -3.46 -7.17 -31.63
N ILE A 169 -2.19 -7.02 -32.00
CA ILE A 169 -1.78 -6.57 -33.34
C ILE A 169 -2.17 -7.61 -34.41
N ARG A 170 -2.09 -8.90 -34.08
CA ARG A 170 -2.55 -9.98 -34.96
C ARG A 170 -4.07 -9.96 -35.15
N ALA A 171 -4.82 -9.60 -34.09
CA ALA A 171 -6.27 -9.47 -34.15
C ALA A 171 -6.74 -8.22 -34.91
N ASP A 172 -5.99 -7.11 -34.88
CA ASP A 172 -6.24 -5.92 -35.69
C ASP A 172 -4.91 -5.28 -36.17
N PRO A 173 -4.52 -5.52 -37.44
CA PRO A 173 -3.24 -5.07 -38.00
C PRO A 173 -3.06 -3.54 -38.04
N LYS A 174 -4.16 -2.77 -38.06
CA LYS A 174 -4.10 -1.30 -38.03
C LYS A 174 -3.52 -0.77 -36.72
N LEU A 175 -3.47 -1.59 -35.67
CA LEU A 175 -2.77 -1.26 -34.42
C LEU A 175 -1.26 -1.06 -34.61
N ALA A 176 -0.65 -1.63 -35.66
CA ALA A 176 0.77 -1.51 -35.90
C ALA A 176 1.12 -0.10 -36.40
N GLU A 177 0.35 0.57 -37.26
CA GLU A 177 0.88 1.73 -38.00
C GLU A 177 1.20 2.98 -37.16
N ASN A 178 0.64 3.13 -35.96
CA ASN A 178 0.78 4.35 -35.17
C ASN A 178 1.67 4.19 -33.91
N SER A 179 2.87 4.76 -33.94
CA SER A 179 3.88 4.67 -32.88
C SER A 179 3.44 5.30 -31.54
N ALA A 180 2.65 6.38 -31.57
CA ALA A 180 2.10 7.03 -30.38
C ALA A 180 1.03 6.16 -29.71
N LEU A 181 0.13 5.54 -30.50
CA LEU A 181 -0.87 4.59 -29.99
C LEU A 181 -0.21 3.35 -29.39
N ARG A 182 0.89 2.84 -29.98
CA ARG A 182 1.66 1.72 -29.39
C ARG A 182 2.22 2.08 -28.01
N ARG A 183 2.79 3.28 -27.84
CA ARG A 183 3.36 3.73 -26.56
C ARG A 183 2.30 3.90 -25.47
N LEU A 184 1.15 4.49 -25.81
CA LEU A 184 0.03 4.67 -24.88
C LEU A 184 -0.52 3.32 -24.40
N ARG A 185 -0.70 2.36 -25.32
CA ARG A 185 -1.14 1.00 -25.00
C ARG A 185 -0.11 0.21 -24.19
N ARG A 186 1.18 0.34 -24.47
CA ARG A 186 2.24 -0.26 -23.64
C ARG A 186 2.19 0.26 -22.21
N LYS A 187 1.97 1.56 -22.02
CA LYS A 187 1.80 2.14 -20.67
C LYS A 187 0.58 1.56 -19.96
N GLN A 188 -0.53 1.35 -20.68
CA GLN A 188 -1.73 0.70 -20.14
C GLN A 188 -1.46 -0.76 -19.74
N LEU A 189 -0.83 -1.56 -20.62
CA LEU A 189 -0.47 -2.96 -20.36
C LEU A 189 0.45 -3.09 -19.14
N ILE A 190 1.47 -2.25 -19.03
CA ILE A 190 2.34 -2.21 -17.85
C ILE A 190 1.51 -1.90 -16.59
N GLY A 191 0.61 -0.92 -16.69
CA GLY A 191 -0.31 -0.58 -15.60
C GLY A 191 -1.18 -1.77 -15.16
N ASP A 192 -1.70 -2.54 -16.12
CA ASP A 192 -2.57 -3.68 -15.84
C ASP A 192 -1.80 -4.87 -15.25
N VAL A 193 -0.60 -5.15 -15.75
CA VAL A 193 0.28 -6.16 -15.15
C VAL A 193 0.64 -5.77 -13.71
N VAL A 194 1.02 -4.52 -13.46
CA VAL A 194 1.31 -4.04 -12.10
C VAL A 194 0.10 -4.19 -11.19
N LYS A 195 -1.11 -3.85 -11.65
CA LYS A 195 -2.35 -4.07 -10.88
C LYS A 195 -2.58 -5.55 -10.57
N LYS A 196 -2.41 -6.45 -11.55
CA LYS A 196 -2.56 -7.90 -11.35
C LYS A 196 -1.54 -8.43 -10.33
N MET A 197 -0.28 -8.01 -10.44
CA MET A 197 0.77 -8.40 -9.50
C MET A 197 0.50 -7.90 -8.08
N SER A 198 0.08 -6.65 -7.93
CA SER A 198 -0.27 -6.08 -6.62
C SER A 198 -1.51 -6.74 -6.02
N HIS A 199 -2.49 -7.11 -6.84
CA HIS A 199 -3.65 -7.90 -6.40
C HIS A 199 -3.20 -9.25 -5.85
N PHE A 200 -2.44 -10.03 -6.64
CA PHE A 200 -1.94 -11.34 -6.24
C PHE A 200 -1.12 -11.25 -4.94
N LYS A 201 -0.22 -10.27 -4.85
CA LYS A 201 0.59 -10.08 -3.65
C LYS A 201 -0.25 -9.69 -2.43
N SER A 202 -1.27 -8.86 -2.60
CA SER A 202 -2.19 -8.51 -1.49
C SER A 202 -2.99 -9.72 -1.04
N GLN A 203 -3.42 -10.58 -1.97
CA GLN A 203 -4.11 -11.83 -1.67
C GLN A 203 -3.21 -12.83 -0.93
N ASP A 204 -1.97 -13.02 -1.37
CA ASP A 204 -0.97 -13.87 -0.68
C ASP A 204 -0.67 -13.37 0.75
N LEU A 205 -0.48 -12.05 0.92
CA LEU A 205 -0.29 -11.46 2.24
C LEU A 205 -1.53 -11.63 3.13
N TRP A 206 -2.72 -11.50 2.58
CA TRP A 206 -3.97 -11.77 3.29
C TRP A 206 -4.05 -13.21 3.76
N GLN A 207 -3.79 -14.19 2.89
CA GLN A 207 -3.81 -15.60 3.25
C GLN A 207 -2.80 -15.92 4.37
N LYS A 208 -1.58 -15.39 4.27
CA LYS A 208 -0.57 -15.52 5.33
C LYS A 208 -1.01 -14.90 6.65
N PHE A 209 -1.68 -13.76 6.59
CA PHE A 209 -2.27 -13.13 7.78
C PHE A 209 -3.34 -14.03 8.41
N VAL A 210 -4.28 -14.56 7.61
CA VAL A 210 -5.35 -15.44 8.10
C VAL A 210 -4.78 -16.69 8.76
N ILE A 211 -3.83 -17.37 8.11
CA ILE A 211 -3.16 -18.56 8.68
C ILE A 211 -2.54 -18.24 10.04
N ARG A 212 -1.79 -17.13 10.12
CA ARG A 212 -1.14 -16.71 11.38
C ARG A 212 -2.15 -16.30 12.45
N TYR A 213 -3.27 -15.71 12.07
CA TYR A 213 -4.32 -15.31 13.00
C TYR A 213 -5.00 -16.55 13.60
N LEU A 214 -5.40 -17.51 12.77
CA LEU A 214 -6.09 -18.73 13.19
C LEU A 214 -5.16 -19.70 13.95
N SER A 215 -3.84 -19.65 13.70
CA SER A 215 -2.89 -20.49 14.45
C SER A 215 -2.62 -20.00 15.88
N GLN A 216 -3.12 -18.82 16.27
CA GLN A 216 -2.92 -18.31 17.62
C GLN A 216 -3.98 -18.90 18.55
N ALA A 217 -3.55 -19.66 19.56
CA ALA A 217 -4.43 -20.29 20.55
C ALA A 217 -5.29 -19.28 21.36
N ALA A 218 -4.96 -17.98 21.31
CA ALA A 218 -5.71 -16.89 21.92
C ALA A 218 -6.44 -16.03 20.88
N ALA A 219 -6.78 -16.58 19.71
CA ALA A 219 -7.53 -15.85 18.69
C ALA A 219 -8.85 -15.34 19.30
N PHE A 220 -8.96 -14.02 19.45
CA PHE A 220 -10.07 -13.38 20.14
C PHE A 220 -11.44 -13.75 19.53
N ASN A 221 -11.48 -13.93 18.21
CA ASN A 221 -12.67 -14.38 17.49
C ASN A 221 -12.25 -15.15 16.24
N GLU A 222 -12.33 -16.49 16.29
CA GLU A 222 -12.01 -17.38 15.17
C GLU A 222 -13.03 -17.26 14.02
N ASN A 223 -14.28 -16.93 14.34
CA ASN A 223 -15.39 -16.78 13.39
C ASN A 223 -15.62 -15.31 12.96
N CYS A 224 -14.61 -14.47 13.10
CA CYS A 224 -14.68 -13.04 12.74
C CYS A 224 -15.10 -12.85 11.26
N PRO A 225 -16.25 -12.21 10.97
CA PRO A 225 -16.72 -12.02 9.58
C PRO A 225 -15.76 -11.24 8.68
N ALA A 226 -14.88 -10.42 9.27
CA ALA A 226 -13.87 -9.68 8.51
C ALA A 226 -12.71 -10.56 8.03
N ILE A 227 -12.44 -11.69 8.70
CA ILE A 227 -11.36 -12.64 8.38
C ILE A 227 -11.81 -13.65 7.31
N GLN A 228 -13.11 -13.87 7.21
CA GLN A 228 -13.67 -14.73 6.18
C GLN A 228 -13.55 -14.11 4.78
N GLY A 229 -13.43 -14.99 3.78
CA GLY A 229 -13.40 -14.63 2.37
C GLY A 229 -12.01 -14.26 1.83
N ILE A 230 -11.99 -13.91 0.54
CA ILE A 230 -10.77 -13.60 -0.20
C ILE A 230 -10.55 -12.10 -0.34
N TRP A 231 -9.32 -11.71 -0.64
CA TRP A 231 -8.99 -10.34 -1.03
C TRP A 231 -9.73 -9.95 -2.31
N GLY A 232 -10.39 -8.79 -2.35
CA GLY A 232 -11.08 -8.32 -3.56
C GLY A 232 -12.00 -7.13 -3.35
N GLN A 233 -12.47 -6.55 -4.47
CA GLN A 233 -13.34 -5.37 -4.47
C GLN A 233 -14.73 -5.61 -3.86
N HIS A 234 -15.21 -6.85 -3.84
CA HIS A 234 -16.49 -7.21 -3.22
C HIS A 234 -16.53 -6.84 -1.73
N ASN A 235 -15.39 -6.85 -1.02
CA ASN A 235 -15.30 -6.40 0.36
C ASN A 235 -15.68 -4.91 0.51
N LEU A 236 -15.29 -4.08 -0.47
CA LEU A 236 -15.62 -2.65 -0.46
C LEU A 236 -17.11 -2.40 -0.72
N LYS A 237 -17.77 -3.28 -1.49
CA LYS A 237 -19.19 -3.14 -1.86
C LYS A 237 -20.13 -3.20 -0.66
N ILE A 238 -19.71 -3.83 0.44
CA ILE A 238 -20.47 -3.91 1.70
C ILE A 238 -20.77 -2.52 2.28
N TRP A 239 -19.93 -1.53 1.98
CA TRP A 239 -19.98 -0.19 2.57
C TRP A 239 -20.68 0.86 1.70
N VAL A 240 -21.23 0.44 0.56
CA VAL A 240 -21.88 1.34 -0.41
C VAL A 240 -23.16 1.89 0.21
N ASP A 241 -23.42 3.19 -0.03
CA ASP A 241 -24.61 3.92 0.42
C ASP A 241 -24.88 3.92 1.93
N MET A 242 -23.87 3.60 2.74
CA MET A 242 -23.98 3.57 4.19
C MET A 242 -23.46 4.88 4.83
N PRO A 243 -24.24 5.54 5.69
CA PRO A 243 -23.77 6.63 6.53
C PRO A 243 -22.59 6.22 7.39
N LYS A 244 -21.68 7.16 7.66
CA LYS A 244 -20.45 6.93 8.43
C LYS A 244 -20.68 6.20 9.76
N ALA A 245 -21.68 6.62 10.53
CA ALA A 245 -21.98 6.00 11.82
C ALA A 245 -22.33 4.51 11.68
N GLN A 246 -23.18 4.17 10.71
CA GLN A 246 -23.57 2.79 10.44
C GLN A 246 -22.37 1.97 9.95
N SER A 247 -21.53 2.54 9.09
CA SER A 247 -20.30 1.86 8.63
C SER A 247 -19.34 1.56 9.77
N THR A 248 -19.19 2.48 10.72
CA THR A 248 -18.32 2.25 11.88
C THR A 248 -18.87 1.14 12.78
N ILE A 249 -20.19 1.12 13.02
CA ILE A 249 -20.84 0.05 13.78
C ILE A 249 -20.64 -1.30 13.08
N LEU A 250 -20.92 -1.38 11.78
CA LEU A 250 -20.76 -2.60 10.99
C LEU A 250 -19.29 -3.05 10.97
N LEU A 251 -18.32 -2.13 10.89
CA LEU A 251 -16.90 -2.45 10.98
C LEU A 251 -16.55 -3.10 12.31
N HIS A 252 -17.05 -2.58 13.42
CA HIS A 252 -16.82 -3.14 14.74
C HIS A 252 -17.45 -4.51 14.91
N ILE A 253 -18.66 -4.73 14.39
CA ILE A 253 -19.30 -6.05 14.35
C ILE A 253 -18.45 -7.02 13.52
N ARG A 254 -18.09 -6.64 12.29
CA ARG A 254 -17.33 -7.50 11.37
C ARG A 254 -15.95 -7.85 11.92
N THR A 255 -15.27 -6.91 12.58
CA THR A 255 -13.94 -7.14 13.15
C THR A 255 -13.97 -7.78 14.54
N GLY A 256 -15.15 -7.92 15.16
CA GLY A 256 -15.30 -8.43 16.52
C GLY A 256 -14.87 -7.45 17.62
N PHE A 257 -14.29 -6.30 17.27
CA PHE A 257 -13.91 -5.28 18.25
C PHE A 257 -15.08 -4.30 18.40
N ASN A 258 -15.94 -4.54 19.37
CA ASN A 258 -17.16 -3.75 19.64
C ASN A 258 -17.08 -2.91 20.93
N GLY A 259 -15.87 -2.74 21.48
CA GLY A 259 -15.64 -2.02 22.74
C GLY A 259 -15.89 -2.86 23.99
N LEU A 260 -16.45 -4.06 23.85
CA LEU A 260 -16.54 -5.06 24.90
C LEU A 260 -15.30 -5.97 24.83
N ASN A 261 -14.81 -6.45 25.97
CA ASN A 261 -13.72 -7.43 26.03
C ASN A 261 -14.19 -8.87 25.70
N ALA A 262 -15.41 -9.03 25.17
CA ALA A 262 -16.01 -10.32 24.85
C ALA A 262 -16.73 -10.28 23.50
N THR A 263 -16.72 -11.41 22.79
CA THR A 263 -17.51 -11.63 21.58
C THR A 263 -18.99 -11.73 21.96
N LEU A 264 -19.85 -11.01 21.23
CA LEU A 264 -21.28 -11.36 21.21
C LEU A 264 -21.37 -12.71 20.51
N HIS A 265 -21.43 -13.79 21.29
CA HIS A 265 -21.86 -15.10 20.78
C HIS A 265 -23.30 -14.90 20.31
N LEU A 266 -23.50 -14.77 19.01
CA LEU A 266 -24.78 -15.05 18.40
C LEU A 266 -24.79 -16.56 18.20
N ASP A 267 -25.27 -17.27 19.21
CA ASP A 267 -25.72 -18.65 19.05
C ASP A 267 -26.92 -18.59 18.08
N LEU A 268 -26.64 -18.89 16.81
CA LEU A 268 -27.63 -19.13 15.75
C LEU A 268 -27.34 -20.49 15.13
#